data_AF-A0A524MAI9-F1
#
_entry.id   AF-A0A524MAI9-F1
#
_cell.length_a   1.000
_cell.length_b   1.000
_cell.length_c   1.000
_cell.angle_alpha   90.00
_cell.angle_beta   90.00
_cell.angle_gamma   90.00
#
_symmetry.space_group_name_H-M   'P 1'
#
loop_
_entity.id
_entity.type
_entity.pdbx_description
1 polymer ?
#
loop_
_entity_poly.entity_id
_entity_poly.type
_entity_poly.pdbx_seq_one_letter_code
_entity_poly.pdbx_strand_id
1 'polypeptide(L)' 'QTTGQLGSLMGALKVAQRGGQNHSFSREEIAQRYFEAFGSRVL' A
#
# COMPACT_ATOMS: atom_id res chain seq x y z
N GLN A 1 0.52 -13.87 6.40
CA GLN A 1 0.06 -12.61 7.00
C GLN A 1 0.51 -11.40 6.17
N THR A 2 1.81 -11.20 5.96
CA THR A 2 2.40 -10.08 5.20
C THR A 2 1.81 -9.88 3.80
N THR A 3 1.70 -10.95 2.99
CA THR A 3 1.14 -10.85 1.61
C THR A 3 -0.31 -10.38 1.59
N GLY A 4 -1.13 -10.83 2.56
CA GLY A 4 -2.53 -10.41 2.66
C GLY A 4 -2.69 -8.95 3.08
N GLN A 5 -1.85 -8.50 4.02
CA GLN A 5 -1.82 -7.10 4.45
C GLN A 5 -1.35 -6.18 3.32
N LEU A 6 -0.32 -6.57 2.58
CA LEU A 6 0.15 -5.82 1.41
C LEU A 6 -0.95 -5.75 0.33
N GLY A 7 -1.63 -6.86 0.04
CA GLY A 7 -2.76 -6.88 -0.89
C GLY A 7 -3.91 -5.96 -0.46
N SER A 8 -4.24 -5.94 0.83
CA SER A 8 -5.25 -5.04 1.42
C SER A 8 -4.86 -3.57 1.26
N LEU A 9 -3.61 -3.22 1.57
CA LEU A 9 -3.08 -1.86 1.37
C LEU A 9 -3.15 -1.44 -0.09
N MET A 10 -2.69 -2.28 -1.03
CA MET A 10 -2.72 -1.95 -2.45
C MET A 10 -4.16 -1.77 -2.97
N GLY A 11 -5.12 -2.57 -2.47
CA GLY A 11 -6.53 -2.41 -2.78
C GLY A 11 -7.11 -1.08 -2.27
N ALA A 12 -6.80 -0.72 -1.02
CA ALA A 12 -7.23 0.54 -0.42
C ALA A 12 -6.67 1.76 -1.19
N LEU A 13 -5.37 1.72 -1.53
CA LEU A 13 -4.71 2.77 -2.30
C LEU A 13 -5.33 2.96 -3.69
N LYS A 14 -5.74 1.87 -4.34
CA LYS A 14 -6.41 1.89 -5.64
C LYS A 14 -7.80 2.52 -5.60
N VAL A 15 -8.54 2.37 -4.50
CA VAL A 15 -9.91 2.92 -4.36
C VAL A 15 -9.89 4.39 -3.92
N ALA A 16 -8.83 4.82 -3.23
CA ALA A 16 -8.71 6.18 -2.67
C ALA A 16 -8.68 7.30 -3.73
N GLN A 17 -8.49 6.99 -5.01
CA GLN A 17 -8.41 7.98 -6.08
C GLN A 17 -9.14 7.48 -7.33
N ARG A 18 -9.64 8.40 -8.17
CA ARG A 18 -10.31 8.07 -9.43
C ARG A 18 -9.28 7.72 -10.51
N GLY A 19 -9.54 6.63 -11.24
CA GLY A 19 -8.69 6.12 -12.31
C GLY A 19 -7.72 5.06 -11.78
N GLY A 20 -8.03 3.78 -12.01
CA GLY A 20 -7.42 2.65 -11.32
C GLY A 20 -5.95 2.33 -11.63
N GLN A 21 -5.26 3.18 -12.41
CA GLN A 21 -3.86 3.06 -12.82
C GLN A 21 -3.10 4.40 -12.71
N ASN A 22 -3.70 5.45 -12.15
CA ASN A 22 -3.07 6.77 -12.08
C ASN A 22 -2.08 6.92 -10.91
N HIS A 23 -1.67 5.82 -10.27
CA HIS A 23 -0.80 5.87 -9.08
C HIS A 23 0.57 5.33 -9.41
N SER A 24 1.55 6.21 -9.38
CA SER A 24 2.95 5.82 -9.24
C SER A 24 3.33 5.99 -7.78
N PHE A 25 3.29 4.89 -7.03
CA PHE A 25 3.88 4.85 -5.68
C PHE A 25 5.30 4.33 -5.78
N SER A 26 6.23 4.99 -5.09
CA SER A 26 7.56 4.42 -4.91
C SER A 26 7.50 3.26 -3.91
N ARG A 27 8.56 2.44 -3.90
CA ARG A 27 8.66 1.33 -2.95
C ARG A 27 8.70 1.82 -1.51
N GLU A 28 9.38 2.94 -1.28
CA GLU A 28 9.51 3.59 0.03
C GLU A 28 8.15 4.13 0.51
N GLU A 29 7.35 4.69 -0.39
CA GLU A 29 6.01 5.20 -0.05
C GLU A 29 5.05 4.06 0.35
N ILE A 30 5.12 2.92 -0.34
CA ILE A 30 4.36 1.72 0.04
C ILE A 30 4.84 1.19 1.39
N ALA A 31 6.15 1.13 1.62
CA ALA A 31 6.71 0.65 2.87
C ALA A 31 6.32 1.54 4.06
N GLN A 32 6.32 2.87 3.88
CA GLN A 32 5.89 3.83 4.89
C GLN A 32 4.40 3.67 5.21
N ARG A 33 3.53 3.60 4.20
CA ARG A 33 2.09 3.40 4.43
C ARG A 33 1.76 2.04 5.03
N TYR A 34 2.52 1.01 4.67
CA TYR A 34 2.40 -0.31 5.28
C TYR A 34 2.76 -0.26 6.77
N PHE A 35 3.82 0.48 7.12
CA PHE A 35 4.20 0.71 8.52
C PHE A 35 3.13 1.50 9.29
N GLU A 36 2.56 2.54 8.69
CA GLU A 36 1.48 3.32 9.31
C GLU A 36 0.21 2.48 9.54
N ALA A 37 -0.12 1.58 8.61
CA ALA A 37 -1.33 0.76 8.69
C ALA A 37 -1.19 -0.47 9.59
N PHE A 38 0.00 -1.09 9.65
CA PHE A 38 0.20 -2.40 10.28
C PHE A 38 1.31 -2.44 11.33
N GLY A 39 2.04 -1.34 11.55
CA GLY A 39 3.13 -1.25 12.54
C GLY A 39 4.35 -2.10 12.21
N SER A 40 4.44 -2.63 11.00
CA SER A 40 5.51 -3.52 10.52
C SER A 40 6.15 -2.94 9.27
N ARG A 41 7.42 -3.25 8.99
CA ARG A 41 8.08 -2.84 7.75
C ARG A 41 8.11 -3.99 6.76
N VAL A 42 7.57 -3.77 5.58
CA VAL A 42 7.85 -4.61 4.41
C VAL A 42 9.07 -4.01 3.71
N LEU A 43 10.06 -4.85 3.39
CA LEU A 43 11.35 -4.48 2.77
C LEU A 43 11.19 -3.48 1.64
#